data_AF-A0A0G3V167-F1
#
_entry.id   AF-A0A0G3V167-F1
#
_cell.length_a   1.000
_cell.length_b   1.000
_cell.length_c   1.000
_cell.angle_alpha   90.00
_cell.angle_beta   90.00
_cell.angle_gamma   90.00
#
_symmetry.space_group_name_H-M   'P 1'
#
loop_
_entity.id
_entity.type
_entity.pdbx_description
1 polymer ?
#
loop_
_entity_poly.entity_id
_entity_poly.type
_entity_poly.pdbx_seq_one_letter_code
_entity_poly.pdbx_strand_id
1 'polypeptide(L)'
;MPNSAGVRLLTVIGANDPSLALHGAVLRDQGRRLDVLLQEGWLAEQLVSGLTRPLPRPLLTSVGAVMAARITTFAASPCPARLGGELPRAAPGSWNGTEYRKQEPTPVPAAYDPTAYRSGVHRECRECGRPVRMAGELCPPCAGYGRCPRCGTWAPPGSACHQCAEATA
;
A
#
# COMPACT_ATOMS: atom_id res chain seq x y z
N MET A 1 -35.28 -0.28 -10.88
CA MET A 1 -34.24 0.50 -10.19
C MET A 1 -33.14 0.77 -11.19
N PRO A 2 -32.75 2.03 -11.48
CA PRO A 2 -31.58 2.25 -12.32
C PRO A 2 -30.36 1.69 -11.57
N ASN A 3 -29.47 1.01 -12.30
CA ASN A 3 -28.28 0.37 -11.75
C ASN A 3 -27.50 1.37 -10.89
N SER A 4 -27.32 1.04 -9.61
CA SER A 4 -26.61 1.90 -8.67
C SER A 4 -25.16 2.12 -9.09
N ALA A 5 -24.50 3.14 -8.54
CA ALA A 5 -23.13 3.47 -8.92
C ALA A 5 -22.17 2.30 -8.71
N GLY A 6 -22.34 1.56 -7.60
CA GLY A 6 -21.59 0.34 -7.30
C GLY A 6 -21.86 -0.81 -8.28
N VAL A 7 -23.13 -1.04 -8.67
CA VAL A 7 -23.45 -2.06 -9.69
C VAL A 7 -22.81 -1.69 -11.03
N ARG A 8 -22.89 -0.42 -11.45
CA ARG A 8 -22.23 0.06 -12.67
C ARG A 8 -20.72 -0.16 -12.62
N LEU A 9 -20.09 0.15 -11.49
CA LEU A 9 -18.65 -0.03 -11.29
C LEU A 9 -18.24 -1.50 -11.47
N LEU A 10 -18.95 -2.43 -10.84
CA LEU A 10 -18.67 -3.86 -10.94
C LEU A 10 -18.93 -4.41 -12.35
N THR A 11 -19.96 -3.92 -13.04
CA THR A 11 -20.23 -4.29 -14.43
C THR A 11 -19.08 -3.83 -15.34
N VAL A 12 -18.58 -2.61 -15.18
CA VAL A 12 -17.42 -2.11 -15.95
C VAL A 12 -16.17 -2.93 -15.65
N ILE A 13 -15.93 -3.31 -14.39
CA ILE A 13 -14.81 -4.18 -14.01
C ILE A 13 -14.94 -5.54 -14.71
N GLY A 14 -16.11 -6.19 -14.64
CA GLY A 14 -16.34 -7.49 -15.29
C GLY A 14 -16.27 -7.44 -16.82
N ALA A 15 -16.67 -6.33 -17.44
CA ALA A 15 -16.53 -6.13 -18.88
C ALA A 15 -15.06 -5.98 -19.31
N ASN A 16 -14.22 -5.31 -18.51
CA ASN A 16 -12.78 -5.15 -18.75
C ASN A 16 -11.94 -6.36 -18.33
N ASP A 17 -12.47 -7.19 -17.42
CA ASP A 17 -11.85 -8.41 -16.95
C ASP A 17 -12.90 -9.49 -16.67
N PRO A 18 -13.19 -10.36 -17.67
CA PRO A 18 -14.21 -11.40 -17.51
C PRO A 18 -13.96 -12.36 -16.36
N SER A 19 -12.71 -12.51 -15.90
CA SER A 19 -12.38 -13.35 -14.73
C SER A 19 -12.91 -12.77 -13.41
N LEU A 20 -13.22 -11.48 -13.38
CA LEU A 20 -13.78 -10.77 -12.22
C LEU A 20 -15.30 -10.52 -12.34
N ALA A 21 -15.93 -11.01 -13.41
CA ALA A 21 -17.34 -10.74 -13.68
C ALA A 21 -18.27 -11.34 -12.60
N LEU A 22 -19.16 -10.50 -12.07
CA LEU A 22 -20.20 -10.90 -11.13
C LEU A 22 -21.56 -10.80 -11.78
N HIS A 23 -22.47 -11.70 -11.40
CA HIS A 23 -23.81 -11.77 -11.98
C HIS A 23 -24.90 -11.90 -10.90
N GLY A 24 -26.13 -11.62 -11.30
CA GLY A 24 -27.32 -11.91 -10.49
C GLY A 24 -27.33 -11.21 -9.12
N ALA A 25 -27.71 -11.97 -8.09
CA ALA A 25 -27.84 -11.45 -6.73
C ALA A 25 -26.51 -10.97 -6.15
N VAL A 26 -25.40 -11.65 -6.46
CA VAL A 26 -24.06 -11.33 -5.97
C VAL A 26 -23.60 -9.97 -6.49
N LEU A 27 -23.82 -9.67 -7.78
CA LEU A 27 -23.52 -8.36 -8.36
C LEU A 27 -24.31 -7.24 -7.65
N ARG A 28 -25.60 -7.45 -7.42
CA ARG A 28 -26.48 -6.45 -6.78
C ARG A 28 -26.11 -6.21 -5.32
N ASP A 29 -25.81 -7.26 -4.58
CA ASP A 29 -25.46 -7.16 -3.16
C ASP A 29 -24.13 -6.45 -2.96
N GLN A 30 -23.10 -6.87 -3.71
CA GLN A 30 -21.80 -6.22 -3.66
C GLN A 30 -21.85 -4.79 -4.20
N GLY A 31 -22.68 -4.53 -5.22
CA GLY A 31 -22.93 -3.18 -5.73
C GLY A 31 -23.50 -2.25 -4.65
N ARG A 32 -24.49 -2.71 -3.87
CA ARG A 32 -25.02 -1.94 -2.73
C ARG A 32 -23.97 -1.63 -1.68
N ARG A 33 -23.05 -2.56 -1.40
CA ARG A 33 -21.94 -2.33 -0.46
C ARG A 33 -20.95 -1.30 -0.98
N LEU A 34 -20.70 -1.26 -2.28
CA LEU A 34 -19.86 -0.23 -2.91
C LEU A 34 -20.53 1.15 -2.90
N ASP A 35 -21.85 1.23 -3.03
CA ASP A 35 -22.57 2.51 -2.92
C ASP A 35 -22.33 3.16 -1.54
N VAL A 36 -22.31 2.36 -0.47
CA VAL A 36 -21.97 2.86 0.88
C VAL A 36 -20.56 3.43 0.91
N LEU A 37 -19.56 2.72 0.36
CA LEU A 37 -18.18 3.21 0.32
C LEU A 37 -18.05 4.51 -0.49
N LEU A 38 -18.72 4.60 -1.63
CA LEU A 38 -18.75 5.82 -2.45
C LEU A 38 -19.38 6.99 -1.67
N GLN A 39 -20.47 6.75 -0.93
CA GLN A 39 -21.11 7.75 -0.06
C GLN A 39 -20.19 8.17 1.10
N GLU A 40 -19.36 7.26 1.60
CA GLU A 40 -18.39 7.54 2.66
C GLU A 40 -17.16 8.34 2.19
N GLY A 41 -17.06 8.60 0.88
CA GLY A 41 -16.03 9.43 0.27
C GLY A 41 -14.91 8.64 -0.43
N TRP A 42 -15.05 7.32 -0.59
CA TRP A 42 -14.11 6.56 -1.42
C TRP A 42 -14.21 6.98 -2.88
N LEU A 43 -13.06 7.21 -3.52
CA LEU A 43 -13.02 7.49 -4.95
C LEU A 43 -13.20 6.19 -5.73
N ALA A 44 -13.95 6.25 -6.85
CA ALA A 44 -14.19 5.08 -7.69
C ALA A 44 -12.89 4.45 -8.20
N GLU A 45 -11.89 5.26 -8.51
CA GLU A 45 -10.56 4.83 -8.95
C GLU A 45 -9.83 4.03 -7.88
N GLN A 46 -9.97 4.42 -6.60
CA GLN A 46 -9.37 3.70 -5.47
C GLN A 46 -10.03 2.33 -5.31
N LEU A 47 -11.36 2.28 -5.40
CA LEU A 47 -12.11 1.04 -5.34
C LEU A 47 -11.72 0.12 -6.50
N VAL A 48 -11.68 0.63 -7.73
CA VAL A 48 -11.25 -0.15 -8.92
C VAL A 48 -9.86 -0.74 -8.69
N SER A 49 -8.88 0.07 -8.27
CA SER A 49 -7.50 -0.40 -8.04
C SER A 49 -7.43 -1.59 -7.07
N GLY A 50 -8.21 -1.56 -5.97
CA GLY A 50 -8.24 -2.69 -5.02
C GLY A 50 -9.05 -3.88 -5.53
N LEU A 51 -10.15 -3.63 -6.24
CA LEU A 51 -11.05 -4.66 -6.76
C LEU A 51 -10.47 -5.41 -7.96
N THR A 52 -9.58 -4.80 -8.75
CA THR A 52 -8.97 -5.43 -9.93
C THR A 52 -7.63 -6.10 -9.65
N ARG A 53 -7.25 -6.27 -8.38
CA ARG A 53 -6.04 -7.02 -8.02
C ARG A 53 -6.08 -8.44 -8.60
N PRO A 54 -4.92 -9.05 -8.93
CA PRO A 54 -4.87 -10.43 -9.40
C PRO A 54 -5.63 -11.38 -8.49
N LEU A 55 -6.35 -12.35 -9.07
CA LEU A 55 -6.99 -13.40 -8.28
C LEU A 55 -5.93 -14.27 -7.58
N PRO A 56 -6.21 -14.76 -6.35
CA PRO A 56 -5.33 -15.70 -5.66
C PRO A 56 -5.05 -16.94 -6.52
N ARG A 57 -3.81 -17.45 -6.45
CA ARG A 57 -3.42 -18.71 -7.08
C ARG A 57 -2.82 -19.64 -6.01
N PRO A 58 -3.39 -20.83 -5.75
CA PRO A 58 -4.62 -21.36 -6.36
C PRO A 58 -5.88 -20.60 -5.89
N LEU A 59 -6.92 -20.59 -6.73
CA LEU A 59 -8.20 -19.99 -6.39
C LEU A 59 -9.03 -21.00 -5.57
N LEU A 60 -9.00 -20.88 -4.25
CA LEU A 60 -9.67 -21.80 -3.33
C LEU A 60 -11.14 -21.43 -3.04
N THR A 61 -11.57 -20.24 -3.48
CA THR A 61 -12.91 -19.68 -3.21
C THR A 61 -13.50 -19.08 -4.48
N SER A 62 -14.82 -18.85 -4.51
CA SER A 62 -15.45 -18.18 -5.66
C SER A 62 -14.95 -16.74 -5.84
N VAL A 63 -15.00 -16.24 -7.07
CA VAL A 63 -14.69 -14.84 -7.41
C VAL A 63 -15.56 -13.88 -6.59
N GLY A 64 -16.84 -14.23 -6.41
CA GLY A 64 -17.76 -13.47 -5.56
C GLY A 64 -17.27 -13.35 -4.11
N ALA A 65 -16.72 -14.42 -3.54
CA ALA A 65 -16.15 -14.40 -2.19
C ALA A 65 -14.86 -13.56 -2.12
N VAL A 66 -13.99 -13.65 -3.13
CA VAL A 66 -12.79 -12.81 -3.22
C VAL A 66 -13.16 -11.32 -3.30
N MET A 67 -14.14 -10.98 -4.13
CA MET A 67 -14.63 -9.60 -4.27
C MET A 67 -15.29 -9.11 -2.99
N ALA A 68 -16.11 -9.93 -2.34
CA ALA A 68 -16.72 -9.59 -1.06
C ALA A 68 -15.67 -9.32 0.02
N ALA A 69 -14.59 -10.12 0.07
CA ALA A 69 -13.47 -9.91 1.00
C ALA A 69 -12.75 -8.59 0.72
N ARG A 70 -12.47 -8.27 -0.55
CA ARG A 70 -11.85 -6.98 -0.94
C ARG A 70 -12.71 -5.79 -0.51
N ILE A 71 -14.02 -5.85 -0.73
CA ILE A 71 -14.96 -4.81 -0.29
C ILE A 71 -14.95 -4.67 1.24
N THR A 72 -14.89 -5.78 1.98
CA THR A 72 -14.75 -5.75 3.44
C THR A 72 -13.45 -5.08 3.87
N THR A 73 -12.33 -5.33 3.19
CA THR A 73 -11.05 -4.64 3.47
C THR A 73 -11.18 -3.13 3.33
N PHE A 74 -11.86 -2.64 2.29
CA PHE A 74 -12.13 -1.21 2.14
C PHE A 74 -12.97 -0.64 3.28
N ALA A 75 -14.06 -1.33 3.65
CA ALA A 75 -14.93 -0.91 4.75
C ALA A 75 -14.21 -0.87 6.11
N ALA A 76 -13.22 -1.73 6.32
CA ALA A 76 -12.40 -1.76 7.53
C ALA A 76 -11.23 -0.76 7.51
N SER A 77 -10.95 -0.14 6.36
CA SER A 77 -9.84 0.81 6.18
C SER A 77 -10.31 2.25 6.39
N PRO A 78 -9.49 3.12 7.00
CA PRO A 78 -9.83 4.53 7.08
C PRO A 78 -9.91 5.13 5.67
N CYS A 79 -11.06 5.74 5.34
CA CYS A 79 -11.29 6.37 4.04
C CYS A 79 -10.23 7.47 3.80
N PRO A 80 -9.43 7.40 2.71
CA PRO A 80 -8.37 8.36 2.44
C PRO A 80 -8.85 9.82 2.37
N ALA A 81 -10.06 10.05 1.85
CA ALA A 81 -10.66 11.39 1.81
C ALA A 81 -10.89 11.99 3.20
N ARG A 82 -11.06 11.14 4.24
CA ARG A 82 -11.22 11.58 5.63
C ARG A 82 -9.89 11.80 6.36
N LEU A 83 -8.77 11.36 5.79
CA LEU A 83 -7.45 11.49 6.41
C LEU A 83 -6.76 12.83 6.10
N GLY A 84 -7.38 13.72 5.31
CA GLY A 84 -6.91 15.10 5.10
C GLY A 84 -5.54 15.26 4.42
N GLY A 85 -4.87 14.15 4.09
CA GLY A 85 -3.62 14.14 3.35
C GLY A 85 -3.88 13.83 1.89
N GLU A 86 -3.49 14.74 1.00
CA GLU A 86 -3.31 14.43 -0.41
C GLU A 86 -2.27 13.31 -0.53
N LEU A 87 -2.72 12.06 -0.62
CA LEU A 87 -1.88 11.00 -1.17
C LEU A 87 -1.42 11.47 -2.56
N PRO A 88 -0.13 11.29 -2.94
CA PRO A 88 0.30 11.58 -4.29
C PRO A 88 -0.68 10.94 -5.25
N ARG A 89 -1.39 11.78 -6.01
CA ARG A 89 -2.37 11.34 -6.98
C ARG A 89 -1.61 10.48 -7.98
N ALA A 90 -1.62 9.16 -7.80
CA ALA A 90 -1.17 8.23 -8.83
C ALA A 90 -1.89 8.68 -10.09
N ALA A 91 -1.11 9.04 -11.13
CA ALA A 91 -1.63 9.72 -12.32
C ALA A 91 -2.96 9.07 -12.73
N PRO A 92 -4.07 9.81 -12.72
CA PRO A 92 -5.39 9.19 -12.68
C PRO A 92 -5.58 8.32 -13.92
N GLY A 93 -5.75 7.01 -13.71
CA GLY A 93 -6.57 6.23 -14.61
C GLY A 93 -7.98 6.78 -14.44
N SER A 94 -8.42 7.65 -15.36
CA SER A 94 -9.71 8.31 -15.26
C SER A 94 -10.82 7.26 -15.37
N TRP A 95 -11.58 7.07 -14.31
CA TRP A 95 -12.86 6.38 -14.41
C TRP A 95 -13.90 7.40 -14.89
N ASN A 96 -14.46 7.19 -16.07
CA ASN A 96 -15.52 8.06 -16.63
C ASN A 96 -16.92 7.46 -16.46
N GLY A 97 -17.05 6.37 -15.70
CA GLY A 97 -18.33 5.68 -15.51
C GLY A 97 -18.69 4.65 -16.57
N THR A 98 -17.95 4.57 -17.68
CA THR A 98 -18.16 3.59 -18.76
C THR A 98 -16.96 2.69 -18.99
N GLU A 99 -15.76 3.14 -18.61
CA GLU A 99 -14.51 2.41 -18.74
C GLU A 99 -13.57 2.74 -17.58
N TYR A 100 -12.64 1.84 -17.30
CA TYR A 100 -11.43 2.15 -16.54
C TYR A 100 -10.25 1.69 -17.38
N ARG A 101 -9.25 2.56 -17.57
CA ARG A 101 -8.02 2.16 -18.24
C ARG A 101 -7.23 1.29 -17.29
N LYS A 102 -7.03 0.00 -17.62
CA LYS A 102 -5.99 -0.82 -16.99
C LYS A 102 -4.70 -0.01 -17.10
N GLN A 103 -4.19 0.49 -15.98
CA GLN A 103 -2.83 1.04 -15.96
C GLN A 103 -1.95 -0.12 -16.41
N GLU A 104 -1.23 0.08 -17.51
CA GLU A 104 -0.09 -0.77 -17.79
C GLU A 104 0.80 -0.73 -16.54
N PRO A 105 1.36 -1.88 -16.12
CA PRO A 105 2.31 -1.89 -15.02
C PRO A 105 3.30 -0.75 -15.26
N THR A 106 3.40 0.18 -14.30
CA THR A 106 4.40 1.25 -14.41
C THR A 106 5.72 0.57 -14.74
N PRO A 107 6.37 0.92 -15.87
CA PRO A 107 7.61 0.30 -16.26
C PRO A 107 8.52 0.35 -15.06
N VAL A 108 8.84 -0.83 -14.56
CA VAL A 108 9.72 -0.96 -13.42
C VAL A 108 11.04 -0.35 -13.90
N PRO A 109 11.56 0.74 -13.30
CA PRO A 109 12.80 1.32 -13.75
C PRO A 109 13.83 0.20 -13.88
N ALA A 110 14.69 0.19 -14.90
CA ALA A 110 15.68 -0.89 -15.07
C ALA A 110 16.58 -1.09 -13.82
N ALA A 111 16.61 -0.09 -12.93
CA ALA A 111 17.28 -0.10 -11.63
C ALA A 111 16.40 -0.58 -10.44
N TYR A 112 15.17 -1.02 -10.67
CA TYR A 112 14.31 -1.56 -9.61
C TYR A 112 14.77 -2.96 -9.26
N ASP A 113 15.45 -3.04 -8.12
CA ASP A 113 15.80 -4.29 -7.49
C ASP A 113 14.65 -4.72 -6.54
N PRO A 114 13.85 -5.74 -6.89
CA PRO A 114 12.80 -6.27 -6.01
C PRO A 114 13.35 -6.88 -4.71
N THR A 115 14.67 -7.11 -4.61
CA THR A 115 15.30 -7.57 -3.37
C THR A 115 15.57 -6.42 -2.39
N ALA A 116 15.63 -5.17 -2.85
CA ALA A 116 15.79 -4.01 -1.98
C ALA A 116 14.59 -3.84 -1.02
N TYR A 117 13.37 -4.17 -1.47
CA TYR A 117 12.19 -4.18 -0.59
C TYR A 117 12.21 -5.33 0.44
N ARG A 118 12.95 -6.41 0.15
CA ARG A 118 13.17 -7.54 1.09
C ARG A 118 14.35 -7.33 2.04
N SER A 119 15.10 -6.23 1.92
CA SER A 119 16.25 -5.92 2.78
C SER A 119 15.87 -5.39 4.17
N GLY A 120 14.61 -5.56 4.59
CA GLY A 120 14.17 -5.37 5.98
C GLY A 120 14.79 -6.38 6.98
N VAL A 121 15.62 -7.32 6.52
CA VAL A 121 16.46 -8.14 7.38
C VAL A 121 17.62 -7.27 7.87
N HIS A 122 17.36 -6.48 8.91
CA HIS A 122 18.43 -5.89 9.70
C HIS A 122 19.28 -7.05 10.24
N ARG A 123 20.60 -7.04 9.97
CA ARG A 123 21.52 -8.03 10.54
C ARG A 123 21.43 -7.95 12.06
N GLU A 124 21.38 -9.07 12.75
CA GLU A 124 21.37 -9.08 14.21
C GLU A 124 22.77 -8.77 14.75
N CYS A 125 22.84 -7.99 15.82
CA CYS A 125 24.09 -7.71 16.51
C CYS A 125 24.63 -9.01 17.11
N ARG A 126 25.88 -9.37 16.79
CA ARG A 126 26.49 -10.63 17.28
C ARG A 126 26.62 -10.73 18.81
N GLU A 127 26.52 -9.61 19.54
CA GLU A 127 26.64 -9.59 21.01
C GLU A 127 25.30 -9.56 21.75
N CYS A 128 24.29 -8.86 21.23
CA CYS A 128 23.02 -8.65 21.95
C CYS A 128 21.77 -9.01 21.14
N GLY A 129 21.92 -9.51 19.91
CA GLY A 129 20.82 -9.93 19.03
C GLY A 129 19.95 -8.78 18.49
N ARG A 130 20.22 -7.52 18.84
CA ARG A 130 19.43 -6.37 18.37
C ARG A 130 19.67 -6.10 16.88
N PRO A 131 18.65 -5.67 16.13
CA PRO A 131 18.80 -5.33 14.72
C PRO A 131 19.80 -4.19 14.52
N VAL A 132 20.79 -4.39 13.66
CA VAL A 132 21.81 -3.43 13.26
C VAL A 132 21.30 -2.66 12.03
N ARG A 133 21.13 -1.34 12.21
CA ARG A 133 20.65 -0.41 11.16
C ARG A 133 21.77 0.36 10.44
N MET A 134 23.01 0.19 10.88
CA MET A 134 24.19 0.84 10.29
C MET A 134 25.12 -0.19 9.65
N ALA A 135 26.12 0.27 8.88
CA ALA A 135 27.16 -0.61 8.36
C ALA A 135 28.00 -1.19 9.53
N GLY A 136 28.11 -2.52 9.61
CA GLY A 136 28.87 -3.24 10.65
C GLY A 136 28.16 -4.48 11.20
N GLU A 137 28.84 -5.24 12.05
CA GLU A 137 28.32 -6.46 12.71
C GLU A 137 27.75 -6.21 14.12
N LEU A 138 27.95 -5.00 14.66
CA LEU A 138 27.57 -4.63 16.02
C LEU A 138 26.58 -3.47 16.00
N CYS A 139 25.64 -3.47 16.94
CA CYS A 139 24.78 -2.31 17.17
C CYS A 139 25.58 -1.18 17.85
N PRO A 140 25.17 0.10 17.74
CA PRO A 140 25.93 1.22 18.26
C PRO A 140 26.32 1.10 19.76
N PRO A 141 25.44 0.64 20.67
CA PRO A 141 25.83 0.40 22.06
C PRO A 141 26.98 -0.61 22.22
N CYS A 142 26.89 -1.76 21.53
CA CYS A 142 27.90 -2.83 21.59
C CYS A 142 29.22 -2.40 20.93
N ALA A 143 29.15 -1.55 19.91
CA ALA A 143 30.33 -0.95 19.27
C ALA A 143 30.94 0.21 20.07
N GLY A 144 30.43 0.53 21.27
CA GLY A 144 30.95 1.59 22.14
C GLY A 144 30.55 3.01 21.73
N TYR A 145 29.55 3.17 20.86
CA TYR A 145 29.07 4.49 20.46
C TYR A 145 28.29 5.13 21.61
N GLY A 146 28.60 6.39 21.89
CA GLY A 146 27.83 7.22 22.83
C GLY A 146 26.69 7.94 22.13
N ARG A 147 25.63 8.30 22.85
CA ARG A 147 24.65 9.28 22.35
C ARG A 147 25.19 10.68 22.58
N CYS A 148 25.12 11.53 21.55
CA CYS A 148 25.40 12.94 21.70
C CYS A 148 24.36 13.57 22.65
N PRO A 149 24.78 14.34 23.68
CA PRO A 149 23.85 14.97 24.60
C PRO A 149 23.04 16.11 23.96
N ARG A 150 23.48 16.65 22.82
CA ARG A 150 22.83 17.77 22.14
C ARG A 150 21.76 17.36 21.11
N CYS A 151 22.04 16.35 20.28
CA CYS A 151 21.13 15.94 19.20
C CYS A 151 20.61 14.49 19.33
N GLY A 152 21.12 13.72 20.28
CA GLY A 152 20.71 12.32 20.50
C GLY A 152 21.23 11.31 19.46
N THR A 153 21.95 11.76 18.43
CA THR A 153 22.60 10.91 17.41
C THR A 153 23.75 10.11 18.03
N TRP A 154 23.99 8.90 17.50
CA TRP A 154 25.13 8.06 17.90
C TRP A 154 26.45 8.64 17.38
N ALA A 155 27.43 8.80 18.26
CA ALA A 155 28.77 9.25 17.94
C ALA A 155 29.80 8.14 18.24
N PRO A 156 30.80 7.92 17.36
CA PRO A 156 31.86 6.96 17.62
C PRO A 156 32.60 7.27 18.94
N PRO A 157 33.11 6.24 19.64
CA PRO A 157 33.87 6.43 20.86
C PRO A 157 35.08 7.36 20.62
N GLY A 158 35.29 8.32 21.53
CA GLY A 158 36.42 9.25 21.44
C GLY A 158 36.34 10.31 20.35
N SER A 159 35.19 10.45 19.66
CA SER A 159 35.00 11.46 18.61
C SER A 159 33.86 12.44 18.94
N ALA A 160 33.96 13.66 18.44
CA ALA A 160 32.89 14.64 18.51
C ALA A 160 31.72 14.24 17.58
N CYS A 161 30.51 14.66 17.90
CA CYS A 161 29.36 14.43 17.04
C CYS A 161 29.51 15.23 15.74
N HIS A 162 29.74 14.55 14.62
CA HIS A 162 29.88 15.19 13.30
C HIS A 162 28.67 16.08 12.96
N GLN A 163 27.46 15.64 13.30
CA GLN A 163 26.24 16.36 12.96
C GLN A 163 26.06 17.67 13.75
N CYS A 164 26.58 17.74 14.98
CA CYS A 164 26.63 19.01 15.71
C CYS A 164 27.83 19.86 15.30
N ALA A 165 28.95 19.24 14.91
CA ALA A 165 30.14 19.96 14.44
C ALA A 165 29.84 20.69 13.11
N GLU A 166 29.17 20.03 12.17
CA GLU A 166 28.72 20.60 10.89
C GLU A 166 27.66 21.69 11.07
N ALA A 167 26.78 21.57 12.07
CA ALA A 167 25.77 22.59 12.38
C ALA A 167 26.33 23.87 13.02
N THR A 168 27.63 23.90 13.34
CA THR A 168 28.34 25.08 13.88
C THR A 168 29.31 25.73 12.90
N ALA A 169 29.44 25.19 11.68
CA ALA A 169 30.16 25.81 10.57
C ALA A 169 29.22 26.70 9.74
#